data_AF-A0A7W1THI8-F1
#
_entry.id   AF-A0A7W1THI8-F1
#
_cell.length_a   1.000
_cell.length_b   1.000
_cell.length_c   1.000
_cell.angle_alpha   90.00
_cell.angle_beta   90.00
_cell.angle_gamma   90.00
#
_symmetry.space_group_name_H-M   'P 1'
#
loop_
_entity.id
_entity.type
_entity.pdbx_description
1 polymer ?
#
loop_
_entity_poly.entity_id
_entity_poly.type
_entity_poly.pdbx_seq_one_letter_code
_entity_poly.pdbx_strand_id
1 'polypeptide(L)'
;MKRRVLSRTGLRCGLLLLALLALAGTIWWDNAVNRGIEADGPAPALAQVARGGVNVYNLQYEVTHDAQGRLMPDNKVAQTMRMIREGGFHWVRTQFPWEDIEICGKGNFQDCHHANQSTWLKYDYIVQQATANGLALIVRLDRPPDWARRGWITTPEVQAQLKLHQPVTGPPDRLADFGDYVAAVAQHYP
;
A
#
# COMPACT_ATOMS: atom_id res chain seq x y z
N MET A 1 16.03 45.08 46.93
CA MET A 1 16.02 43.64 46.61
C MET A 1 14.90 43.21 45.64
N LYS A 2 13.66 43.70 45.77
CA LYS A 2 12.48 43.27 44.95
C LYS A 2 12.57 43.54 43.42
N ARG A 3 13.17 44.64 42.96
CA ARG A 3 13.27 44.99 41.52
C ARG A 3 14.11 44.01 40.68
N ARG A 4 15.18 43.43 41.24
CA ARG A 4 16.04 42.45 40.53
C ARG A 4 15.41 41.06 40.40
N VAL A 5 14.43 40.73 41.25
CA VAL A 5 13.69 39.46 41.18
C VAL A 5 12.61 39.57 40.10
N LEU A 6 11.85 40.67 40.04
CA LEU A 6 10.87 40.91 38.98
C LEU A 6 11.50 40.91 37.58
N SER A 7 12.70 41.48 37.41
CA SER A 7 13.39 41.50 36.10
C SER A 7 13.86 40.11 35.66
N ARG A 8 14.25 39.24 36.59
CA ARG A 8 14.65 37.85 36.30
C ARG A 8 13.45 36.97 35.97
N THR A 9 12.33 37.16 36.66
CA THR A 9 11.07 36.45 36.34
C THR A 9 10.55 36.88 34.98
N GLY A 10 10.54 38.18 34.68
CA GLY A 10 10.13 38.69 33.35
C GLY A 10 11.00 38.14 32.22
N LEU A 11 12.32 38.10 32.40
CA LEU A 11 13.23 37.52 31.42
C LEU A 11 12.98 36.02 31.20
N ARG A 12 12.73 35.26 32.28
CA ARG A 12 12.41 33.81 32.18
C ARG A 12 11.09 33.56 31.46
N CYS A 13 10.06 34.35 31.75
CA CYS A 13 8.78 34.26 31.04
C CYS A 13 8.94 34.62 29.55
N GLY A 14 9.74 35.65 29.23
CA GLY A 14 10.05 36.01 27.85
C GLY A 14 10.79 34.90 27.09
N LEU A 15 11.80 34.29 27.71
CA LEU A 15 12.54 33.17 27.12
C LEU A 15 11.65 31.93 26.93
N LEU A 16 10.78 31.62 27.90
CA LEU A 16 9.84 30.52 27.78
C LEU A 16 8.84 30.77 26.64
N LEU A 17 8.33 31.99 26.50
CA LEU A 17 7.42 32.35 25.41
C LEU A 17 8.12 32.21 24.05
N LEU A 18 9.36 32.67 23.93
CA LEU A 18 10.15 32.51 22.69
C LEU A 18 10.39 31.05 22.36
N ALA A 19 10.70 30.20 23.36
CA ALA A 19 10.87 28.77 23.16
C ALA A 19 9.57 28.09 22.70
N LEU A 20 8.43 28.46 23.28
CA LEU A 20 7.12 27.93 22.88
C LEU A 20 6.73 28.37 21.46
N LEU A 21 7.00 29.62 21.08
CA LEU A 21 6.77 30.12 19.73
C LEU A 21 7.67 29.43 18.71
N ALA A 22 8.95 29.20 19.04
CA ALA A 22 9.86 28.44 18.20
C ALA A 22 9.36 27.00 18.02
N LEU A 23 8.93 26.33 19.09
CA LEU A 23 8.39 24.97 19.04
C LEU A 23 7.11 24.91 18.18
N ALA A 24 6.18 25.84 18.39
CA ALA A 24 4.96 25.94 17.59
C ALA A 24 5.28 26.17 16.10
N GLY A 25 6.26 27.01 15.80
CA GLY A 25 6.75 27.24 14.45
C GLY A 25 7.35 25.98 13.82
N THR A 26 8.14 25.21 14.56
CA THR A 26 8.70 23.95 14.05
C THR A 26 7.63 22.89 13.81
N ILE A 27 6.63 22.78 14.70
CA ILE A 27 5.52 21.84 14.54
C ILE A 27 4.68 22.23 13.33
N TRP A 28 4.39 23.52 13.18
CA TRP A 28 3.63 24.02 12.03
C TRP A 28 4.38 23.76 10.72
N TRP A 29 5.68 24.05 10.67
CA TRP A 29 6.51 23.82 9.49
C TRP A 29 6.60 22.33 9.15
N ASP A 30 6.88 21.48 10.14
CA ASP A 30 6.95 20.02 9.96
C ASP A 30 5.62 19.48 9.42
N ASN A 31 4.51 19.89 10.03
CA ASN A 31 3.18 19.54 9.54
C ASN A 31 2.96 20.06 8.10
N ALA A 32 3.30 21.31 7.78
CA ALA A 32 3.11 21.85 6.44
C ALA A 32 3.92 21.10 5.36
N VAL A 33 5.11 20.61 5.69
CA VAL A 33 5.98 19.88 4.75
C VAL A 33 5.62 18.40 4.68
N ASN A 34 5.16 17.79 5.79
CA ASN A 34 5.02 16.33 5.92
C ASN A 34 3.57 15.84 6.08
N ARG A 35 2.56 16.71 6.14
CA ARG A 35 1.11 16.40 6.26
C ARG A 35 0.57 15.50 5.16
N GLY A 36 1.29 15.39 4.04
CA GLY A 36 0.82 14.66 2.87
C GLY A 36 -0.38 15.36 2.22
N ILE A 37 -1.19 14.58 1.51
CA ILE A 37 -2.40 15.08 0.85
C ILE A 37 -3.53 15.08 1.88
N GLU A 38 -3.99 16.27 2.28
CA GLU A 38 -5.29 16.35 2.93
C GLU A 38 -6.37 16.05 1.90
N ALA A 39 -7.19 15.04 2.18
CA ALA A 39 -8.36 14.78 1.38
C ALA A 39 -9.38 15.90 1.66
N ASP A 40 -9.46 16.87 0.74
CA ASP A 40 -10.57 17.82 0.73
C ASP A 40 -11.86 17.07 0.38
N GLY A 41 -12.69 16.77 1.39
CA GLY A 41 -13.99 16.14 1.17
C GLY A 41 -14.53 15.36 2.37
N PRO A 42 -15.82 14.96 2.30
CA PRO A 42 -16.36 14.02 3.28
C PRO A 42 -15.56 12.72 3.26
N ALA A 43 -15.33 12.13 4.43
CA ALA A 43 -14.70 10.82 4.52
C ALA A 43 -15.42 9.85 3.56
N PRO A 44 -14.67 9.06 2.76
CA PRO A 44 -15.27 8.16 1.80
C PRO A 44 -16.31 7.27 2.50
N ALA A 45 -17.42 6.99 1.82
CA ALA A 45 -18.56 6.26 2.39
C ALA A 45 -18.17 4.94 3.10
N LEU A 46 -17.05 4.35 2.71
CA LEU A 46 -16.39 3.20 3.33
C LEU A 46 -16.13 3.35 4.84
N ALA A 47 -15.96 4.58 5.35
CA ALA A 47 -15.74 4.89 6.76
C ALA A 47 -17.02 4.91 7.61
N GLN A 48 -18.20 4.91 6.99
CA GLN A 48 -19.50 5.10 7.67
C GLN A 48 -20.32 3.81 7.79
N VAL A 49 -19.72 2.64 7.54
CA VAL A 49 -20.40 1.35 7.58
C VAL A 49 -20.29 0.73 8.98
N ALA A 50 -21.42 0.37 9.60
CA ALA A 50 -21.53 -0.09 10.99
C ALA A 50 -20.64 -1.30 11.38
N ARG A 51 -20.21 -2.12 10.41
CA ARG A 51 -19.25 -3.21 10.64
C ARG A 51 -17.93 -3.03 9.88
N GLY A 52 -17.76 -1.96 9.11
CA GLY A 52 -16.55 -1.66 8.36
C GLY A 52 -16.17 -2.76 7.36
N GLY A 53 -14.88 -3.10 7.34
CA GLY A 53 -14.34 -4.12 6.46
C GLY A 53 -13.09 -4.80 6.99
N VAL A 54 -12.65 -5.81 6.25
CA VAL A 54 -11.62 -6.77 6.66
C VAL A 54 -10.39 -6.61 5.81
N ASN A 55 -9.21 -6.65 6.43
CA ASN A 55 -7.95 -6.71 5.72
C ASN A 55 -7.55 -8.18 5.50
N VAL A 56 -7.43 -8.59 4.25
CA VAL A 56 -7.03 -9.95 3.84
C VAL A 56 -5.62 -9.88 3.26
N TYR A 57 -4.65 -9.86 4.16
CA TYR A 57 -3.24 -9.94 3.78
C TYR A 57 -2.96 -11.25 3.07
N ASN A 58 -2.13 -11.19 2.03
CA ASN A 58 -1.64 -12.38 1.33
C ASN A 58 -2.72 -13.23 0.64
N LEU A 59 -3.93 -12.70 0.47
CA LEU A 59 -5.03 -13.40 -0.22
C LEU A 59 -4.63 -13.85 -1.63
N GLN A 60 -3.76 -13.09 -2.31
CA GLN A 60 -3.25 -13.46 -3.63
C GLN A 60 -2.51 -14.81 -3.64
N TYR A 61 -1.92 -15.24 -2.52
CA TYR A 61 -1.26 -16.55 -2.44
C TYR A 61 -2.24 -17.71 -2.18
N GLU A 62 -3.51 -17.41 -1.87
CA GLU A 62 -4.56 -18.43 -1.74
C GLU A 62 -5.18 -18.81 -3.09
N VAL A 63 -4.87 -18.07 -4.15
CA VAL A 63 -5.37 -18.37 -5.49
C VAL A 63 -4.60 -19.56 -6.07
N THR A 64 -5.28 -20.69 -6.18
CA THR A 64 -4.72 -21.94 -6.68
C THR A 64 -4.92 -22.10 -8.19
N HIS A 65 -3.89 -22.62 -8.85
CA HIS A 65 -3.87 -22.90 -10.28
C HIS A 65 -3.50 -24.38 -10.52
N ASP A 66 -4.05 -24.97 -11.58
CA ASP A 66 -3.70 -26.32 -12.02
C ASP A 66 -2.29 -26.36 -12.66
N ALA A 67 -1.84 -27.56 -13.05
CA ALA A 67 -0.53 -27.75 -13.69
C ALA A 67 -0.40 -27.03 -15.05
N GLN A 68 -1.50 -26.56 -15.64
CA GLN A 68 -1.52 -25.79 -16.87
C GLN A 68 -1.65 -24.28 -16.60
N GLY A 69 -1.71 -23.86 -15.33
CA GLY A 69 -1.84 -22.49 -14.88
C GLY A 69 -3.28 -21.98 -14.79
N ARG A 70 -4.30 -22.82 -14.99
CA ARG A 70 -5.71 -22.39 -14.95
C ARG A 70 -6.24 -22.35 -13.52
N LEU A 71 -7.17 -21.44 -13.23
CA LEU A 71 -7.81 -21.33 -11.90
C LEU A 71 -8.47 -22.66 -11.49
N MET A 72 -8.14 -23.13 -10.28
CA MET A 72 -8.77 -24.33 -9.72
C MET A 72 -10.14 -24.01 -9.08
N PRO A 73 -11.09 -24.97 -9.10
CA PRO A 73 -12.44 -24.76 -8.56
C PRO A 73 -12.51 -24.72 -7.02
N ASP A 74 -11.52 -25.27 -6.31
CA ASP A 74 -11.45 -25.36 -4.84
C ASP A 74 -10.71 -24.18 -4.19
N ASN A 75 -10.74 -23.03 -4.85
CA ASN A 75 -10.00 -21.84 -4.44
C ASN A 75 -10.59 -21.21 -3.17
N LYS A 76 -9.73 -21.05 -2.15
CA LYS A 76 -10.14 -20.56 -0.82
C LYS A 76 -10.62 -19.11 -0.82
N VAL A 77 -10.25 -18.31 -1.81
CA VAL A 77 -10.71 -16.91 -1.92
C VAL A 77 -12.23 -16.82 -1.96
N ALA A 78 -12.92 -17.72 -2.67
CA ALA A 78 -14.38 -17.73 -2.71
C ALA A 78 -15.00 -17.96 -1.31
N GLN A 79 -14.42 -18.90 -0.55
CA GLN A 79 -14.84 -19.16 0.83
C GLN A 79 -14.57 -17.96 1.73
N THR A 80 -13.39 -17.35 1.62
CA THR A 80 -13.00 -16.16 2.38
C THR A 80 -13.97 -15.00 2.14
N MET A 81 -14.27 -14.68 0.88
CA MET A 81 -15.22 -13.61 0.54
C MET A 81 -16.63 -13.90 1.07
N ARG A 82 -17.10 -15.15 0.97
CA ARG A 82 -18.40 -15.56 1.54
C ARG A 82 -18.45 -15.35 3.05
N MET A 83 -17.43 -15.81 3.79
CA MET A 83 -17.39 -15.66 5.25
C MET A 83 -17.35 -14.19 5.68
N ILE A 84 -16.62 -13.34 4.94
CA ILE A 84 -16.59 -11.89 5.20
C ILE A 84 -17.98 -11.30 5.03
N ARG A 85 -18.70 -11.66 3.95
CA ARG A 85 -20.06 -11.19 3.73
C ARG A 85 -21.03 -11.69 4.81
N GLU A 86 -20.96 -12.97 5.18
CA GLU A 86 -21.74 -13.58 6.25
C GLU A 86 -21.47 -12.94 7.62
N GLY A 87 -20.24 -12.47 7.87
CA GLY A 87 -19.88 -11.67 9.04
C GLY A 87 -20.52 -10.28 9.09
N GLY A 88 -21.17 -9.85 8.00
CA GLY A 88 -21.82 -8.54 7.86
C GLY A 88 -20.84 -7.42 7.51
N PHE A 89 -19.66 -7.74 6.98
CA PHE A 89 -18.72 -6.73 6.47
C PHE A 89 -19.09 -6.30 5.05
N HIS A 90 -18.59 -5.14 4.64
CA HIS A 90 -18.98 -4.49 3.38
C HIS A 90 -17.81 -4.17 2.45
N TRP A 91 -16.58 -4.12 2.97
CA TRP A 91 -15.40 -3.96 2.15
C TRP A 91 -14.26 -4.89 2.56
N VAL A 92 -13.39 -5.16 1.61
CA VAL A 92 -12.20 -5.98 1.76
C VAL A 92 -11.00 -5.19 1.30
N ARG A 93 -9.96 -5.13 2.12
CA ARG A 93 -8.67 -4.58 1.72
C ARG A 93 -7.72 -5.72 1.37
N THR A 94 -7.13 -5.68 0.17
CA THR A 94 -6.21 -6.70 -0.31
C THR A 94 -5.03 -6.07 -1.06
N GLN A 95 -3.97 -6.85 -1.30
CA GLN A 95 -2.73 -6.37 -1.92
C GLN A 95 -2.68 -6.77 -3.40
N PHE A 96 -2.29 -5.83 -4.25
CA PHE A 96 -1.93 -6.07 -5.65
C PHE A 96 -0.46 -5.65 -5.83
N PRO A 97 0.50 -6.53 -5.45
CA PRO A 97 1.92 -6.28 -5.67
C PRO A 97 2.23 -6.08 -7.15
N TRP A 98 2.90 -4.97 -7.46
CA TRP A 98 3.35 -4.68 -8.81
C TRP A 98 4.30 -5.78 -9.31
N GLU A 99 5.17 -6.29 -8.42
CA GLU A 99 6.10 -7.39 -8.71
C GLU A 99 5.44 -8.70 -9.16
N ASP A 100 4.16 -8.89 -8.88
CA ASP A 100 3.41 -10.11 -9.16
C ASP A 100 2.48 -9.95 -10.38
N ILE A 101 2.25 -8.70 -10.81
CA ILE A 101 1.44 -8.38 -11.99
C ILE A 101 2.32 -8.07 -13.19
N GLU A 102 3.40 -7.30 -13.02
CA GLU A 102 4.25 -6.86 -14.13
C GLU A 102 5.64 -7.49 -14.00
N ILE A 103 5.67 -8.81 -13.90
CA ILE A 103 6.84 -9.59 -13.49
C ILE A 103 8.02 -9.42 -14.46
N CYS A 104 7.74 -9.46 -15.76
CA CYS A 104 8.74 -9.76 -16.79
C CYS A 104 9.33 -8.52 -17.46
N GLY A 105 8.78 -7.34 -17.17
CA GLY A 105 9.23 -6.09 -17.75
C GLY A 105 8.10 -5.09 -17.94
N LYS A 106 8.49 -3.85 -18.24
CA LYS A 106 7.53 -2.75 -18.41
C LYS A 106 6.48 -3.05 -19.48
N GLY A 107 5.21 -2.85 -19.15
CA GLY A 107 4.03 -3.12 -19.96
C GLY A 107 3.76 -4.61 -20.23
N ASN A 108 4.47 -5.53 -19.57
CA ASN A 108 4.33 -6.96 -19.80
C ASN A 108 3.59 -7.65 -18.65
N PHE A 109 2.34 -8.02 -18.92
CA PHE A 109 1.44 -8.71 -17.99
C PHE A 109 1.28 -10.20 -18.30
N GLN A 110 2.31 -10.83 -18.86
CA GLN A 110 2.38 -12.27 -19.07
C GLN A 110 3.32 -12.90 -18.04
N ASP A 111 2.95 -14.04 -17.49
CA ASP A 111 3.76 -14.81 -16.55
C ASP A 111 4.89 -15.54 -17.31
N CYS A 112 6.10 -14.99 -17.22
CA CYS A 112 7.31 -15.59 -17.78
C CYS A 112 7.89 -16.73 -16.93
N HIS A 113 7.35 -16.99 -15.74
CA HIS A 113 7.71 -18.13 -14.92
C HIS A 113 6.87 -19.37 -15.25
N HIS A 114 5.59 -19.19 -15.60
CA HIS A 114 4.67 -20.30 -15.84
C HIS A 114 3.75 -20.07 -17.05
N ALA A 115 3.82 -20.99 -18.01
CA ALA A 115 2.83 -21.19 -19.09
C ALA A 115 2.40 -19.95 -19.92
N ASN A 116 3.07 -18.80 -19.79
CA ASN A 116 2.79 -17.55 -20.50
C ASN A 116 1.32 -17.12 -20.40
N GLN A 117 0.74 -17.24 -19.21
CA GLN A 117 -0.63 -16.79 -18.92
C GLN A 117 -0.66 -15.34 -18.46
N SER A 118 -1.82 -14.69 -18.58
CA SER A 118 -2.03 -13.35 -18.04
C SER A 118 -1.81 -13.34 -16.52
N THR A 119 -0.92 -12.50 -16.04
CA THR A 119 -0.69 -12.29 -14.59
C THR A 119 -1.92 -11.70 -13.90
N TRP A 120 -2.81 -11.02 -14.65
CA TRP A 120 -4.07 -10.50 -14.15
C TRP A 120 -5.05 -11.58 -13.72
N LEU A 121 -4.95 -12.81 -14.25
CA LEU A 121 -5.93 -13.88 -14.03
C LEU A 121 -6.23 -14.10 -12.54
N LYS A 122 -5.17 -14.10 -11.73
CA LYS A 122 -5.23 -14.25 -10.28
C LYS A 122 -6.01 -13.12 -9.59
N TYR A 123 -5.78 -11.91 -10.04
CA TYR A 123 -6.38 -10.70 -9.49
C TYR A 123 -7.81 -10.49 -9.95
N ASP A 124 -8.09 -10.82 -11.22
CA ASP A 124 -9.42 -10.85 -11.80
C ASP A 124 -10.32 -11.82 -11.03
N TYR A 125 -9.78 -12.97 -10.61
CA TYR A 125 -10.51 -13.90 -9.75
C TYR A 125 -10.86 -13.29 -8.39
N ILE A 126 -9.93 -12.57 -7.73
CA ILE A 126 -10.20 -11.89 -6.46
C ILE A 126 -11.30 -10.82 -6.63
N VAL A 127 -11.20 -10.01 -7.69
CA VAL A 127 -12.20 -8.97 -8.01
C VAL A 127 -13.56 -9.59 -8.28
N GLN A 128 -13.59 -10.68 -9.06
CA GLN A 128 -14.81 -11.43 -9.35
C GLN A 128 -15.45 -11.96 -8.06
N GLN A 129 -14.68 -12.58 -7.16
CA GLN A 129 -15.21 -13.13 -5.91
C GLN A 129 -15.72 -12.04 -4.96
N ALA A 130 -15.04 -10.90 -4.86
CA ALA A 130 -15.53 -9.78 -4.06
C ALA A 130 -16.84 -9.23 -4.62
N THR A 131 -16.90 -9.01 -5.93
CA THR A 131 -18.10 -8.54 -6.64
C THR A 131 -19.28 -9.49 -6.46
N ALA A 132 -19.05 -10.80 -6.63
CA ALA A 132 -20.07 -11.82 -6.47
C ALA A 132 -20.66 -11.88 -5.05
N ASN A 133 -19.89 -11.44 -4.04
CA ASN A 133 -20.33 -11.38 -2.65
C ASN A 133 -20.82 -9.99 -2.22
N GLY A 134 -20.89 -9.02 -3.14
CA GLY A 134 -21.32 -7.65 -2.84
C GLY A 134 -20.37 -6.90 -1.90
N LEU A 135 -19.07 -7.22 -1.95
CA LEU A 135 -18.03 -6.59 -1.16
C LEU A 135 -17.29 -5.54 -2.00
N ALA A 136 -17.17 -4.32 -1.48
CA ALA A 136 -16.31 -3.31 -2.10
C ALA A 136 -14.83 -3.66 -1.86
N LEU A 137 -13.96 -3.37 -2.83
CA LEU A 137 -12.53 -3.63 -2.72
C LEU A 137 -11.74 -2.35 -2.47
N ILE A 138 -10.81 -2.43 -1.52
CA ILE A 138 -9.73 -1.46 -1.33
C ILE A 138 -8.43 -2.16 -1.72
N VAL A 139 -7.94 -1.86 -2.91
CA VAL A 139 -6.70 -2.46 -3.43
C VAL A 139 -5.50 -1.64 -2.98
N ARG A 140 -4.55 -2.29 -2.31
CA ARG A 140 -3.23 -1.72 -2.02
C ARG A 140 -2.25 -2.12 -3.12
N LEU A 141 -1.89 -1.15 -3.95
CA LEU A 141 -0.76 -1.27 -4.86
C LEU A 141 0.53 -1.36 -4.04
N ASP A 142 1.30 -2.42 -4.26
CA ASP A 142 2.41 -2.82 -3.39
C ASP A 142 3.73 -2.94 -4.17
N ARG A 143 4.73 -3.58 -3.55
CA ARG A 143 6.15 -3.72 -3.95
C ARG A 143 6.43 -3.77 -5.46
N PRO A 144 7.46 -3.03 -5.94
CA PRO A 144 7.89 -3.01 -7.36
C PRO A 144 8.66 -4.27 -7.78
N PRO A 145 8.56 -4.69 -9.06
CA PRO A 145 9.36 -5.78 -9.62
C PRO A 145 10.84 -5.42 -9.69
N ASP A 146 11.70 -6.43 -9.74
CA ASP A 146 13.17 -6.30 -9.82
C ASP A 146 13.63 -5.43 -11.00
N TRP A 147 12.97 -5.55 -12.16
CA TRP A 147 13.33 -4.77 -13.34
C TRP A 147 13.14 -3.26 -13.15
N ALA A 148 12.22 -2.87 -12.25
CA ALA A 148 11.91 -1.47 -11.93
C ALA A 148 12.81 -0.89 -10.83
N ARG A 149 13.67 -1.71 -10.21
CA ARG A 149 14.58 -1.34 -9.09
C ARG A 149 16.00 -1.86 -9.30
N ARG A 150 16.46 -1.90 -10.55
CA ARG A 150 17.78 -2.44 -10.97
C ARG A 150 18.95 -1.72 -10.31
N GLY A 151 18.86 -0.40 -10.16
CA GLY A 151 19.89 0.38 -9.47
C GLY A 151 19.99 0.00 -7.99
N TRP A 152 18.84 -0.10 -7.32
CA TRP A 152 18.78 -0.45 -5.91
C TRP A 152 19.20 -1.90 -5.62
N ILE A 153 18.71 -2.86 -6.41
CA ILE A 153 18.94 -4.29 -6.15
C ILE A 153 20.40 -4.71 -6.35
N THR A 154 21.17 -3.95 -7.14
CA THR A 154 22.59 -4.24 -7.42
C THR A 154 23.55 -3.67 -6.36
N THR A 155 23.04 -2.94 -5.35
CA THR A 155 23.88 -2.39 -4.26
C THR A 155 24.52 -3.51 -3.41
N PRO A 156 25.77 -3.33 -2.94
CA PRO A 156 26.46 -4.37 -2.15
C PRO A 156 25.68 -4.82 -0.91
N GLU A 157 24.98 -3.88 -0.25
CA GLU A 157 24.18 -4.14 0.95
C GLU A 157 23.00 -5.06 0.63
N VAL A 158 22.24 -4.76 -0.44
CA VAL A 158 21.11 -5.57 -0.87
C VAL A 158 21.58 -6.94 -1.38
N GLN A 159 22.69 -6.98 -2.13
CA GLN A 159 23.29 -8.23 -2.59
C GLN A 159 23.76 -9.12 -1.42
N ALA A 160 24.25 -8.54 -0.32
CA ALA A 160 24.57 -9.30 0.89
C ALA A 160 23.31 -9.87 1.56
N GLN A 161 22.21 -9.11 1.62
CA GLN A 161 20.92 -9.58 2.16
C GLN A 161 20.30 -10.70 1.30
N LEU A 162 20.37 -10.58 -0.03
CA LEU A 162 19.90 -11.61 -0.96
C LEU A 162 20.63 -12.95 -0.77
N LYS A 163 21.94 -12.94 -0.49
CA LYS A 163 22.70 -14.16 -0.17
C LYS A 163 22.22 -14.84 1.11
N LEU A 164 21.61 -14.09 2.02
CA LEU A 164 21.00 -14.60 3.25
C LEU A 164 19.54 -15.03 3.06
N HIS A 165 19.03 -15.03 1.81
CA HIS A 165 17.62 -15.32 1.48
C HIS A 165 16.64 -14.44 2.27
N GLN A 166 17.05 -13.22 2.63
CA GLN A 166 16.17 -12.26 3.30
C GLN A 166 15.26 -11.57 2.28
N PRO A 167 13.97 -11.34 2.60
CA PRO A 167 13.10 -10.54 1.76
C PRO A 167 13.65 -9.11 1.63
N VAL A 168 13.92 -8.69 0.39
CA VAL A 168 14.42 -7.35 0.08
C VAL A 168 13.40 -6.59 -0.76
N THR A 169 12.98 -5.44 -0.26
CA THR A 169 12.07 -4.52 -0.96
C THR A 169 12.61 -3.11 -0.91
N GLY A 170 12.42 -2.35 -1.98
CA GLY A 170 12.93 -0.99 -2.12
C GLY A 170 12.09 -0.15 -3.08
N PRO A 171 12.34 1.16 -3.16
CA PRO A 171 11.64 2.02 -4.11
C PRO A 171 12.02 1.66 -5.56
N PRO A 172 11.16 1.95 -6.55
CA PRO A 172 11.54 1.85 -7.95
C PRO A 172 12.58 2.92 -8.30
N ASP A 173 13.44 2.62 -9.27
CA ASP A 173 14.44 3.54 -9.82
C ASP A 173 13.77 4.77 -10.46
N ARG A 174 12.53 4.61 -10.98
CA ARG A 174 11.74 5.67 -11.59
C ARG A 174 10.31 5.66 -11.06
N LEU A 175 9.89 6.75 -10.41
CA LEU A 175 8.51 6.91 -9.92
C LEU A 175 7.46 6.90 -11.04
N ALA A 176 7.84 7.32 -12.26
CA ALA A 176 6.95 7.28 -13.42
C ALA A 176 6.51 5.84 -13.77
N ASP A 177 7.38 4.85 -13.55
CA ASP A 177 7.04 3.45 -13.84
C ASP A 177 5.96 2.93 -12.86
N PHE A 178 5.99 3.39 -11.60
CA PHE A 178 4.90 3.13 -10.66
C PHE A 178 3.61 3.83 -11.07
N GLY A 179 3.69 5.06 -11.60
CA GLY A 179 2.54 5.78 -12.14
C GLY A 179 1.89 5.05 -13.33
N ASP A 180 2.70 4.49 -14.23
CA ASP A 180 2.23 3.69 -15.35
C ASP A 180 1.53 2.40 -14.88
N TYR A 181 2.07 1.73 -13.85
CA TYR A 181 1.42 0.59 -13.21
C TYR A 181 0.07 0.96 -12.57
N VAL A 182 0.01 2.08 -11.83
CA VAL A 182 -1.24 2.58 -11.25
C VAL A 182 -2.27 2.83 -12.36
N ALA A 183 -1.85 3.45 -13.47
CA ALA A 183 -2.72 3.69 -14.61
C ALA A 183 -3.19 2.38 -15.27
N ALA A 184 -2.32 1.37 -15.39
CA ALA A 184 -2.68 0.06 -15.91
C ALA A 184 -3.76 -0.63 -15.04
N VAL A 185 -3.61 -0.61 -13.71
CA VAL A 185 -4.63 -1.15 -12.79
C VAL A 185 -5.96 -0.40 -12.94
N ALA A 186 -5.93 0.93 -12.97
CA ALA A 186 -7.14 1.74 -13.11
C ALA A 186 -7.84 1.55 -14.45
N GLN A 187 -7.09 1.29 -15.53
CA GLN A 187 -7.66 0.98 -16.86
C GLN A 187 -8.24 -0.43 -16.92
N HIS A 188 -7.63 -1.39 -16.23
CA HIS A 188 -8.08 -2.78 -16.22
C HIS A 188 -9.34 -2.99 -15.37
N TYR A 189 -9.53 -2.17 -14.32
CA TYR A 189 -10.73 -2.17 -13.46
C TYR A 189 -11.43 -0.80 -13.46
N PRO A 190 -12.31 -0.52 -14.44
CA PRO A 190 -13.02 0.75 -14.55
C PRO A 190 -14.12 0.97 -13.50
#